data_AF-F8MI38-F1
#
_entry.id   AF-F8MI38-F1
#
_cell.length_a   1.000
_cell.length_b   1.000
_cell.length_c   1.000
_cell.angle_alpha   90.00
_cell.angle_beta   90.00
_cell.angle_gamma   90.00
#
_symmetry.space_group_name_H-M   'P 1'
#
loop_
_entity.id
_entity.type
_entity.pdbx_description
1 polymer ?
#
loop_
_entity_poly.entity_id
_entity_poly.type
_entity_poly.pdbx_seq_one_letter_code
_entity_poly.pdbx_strand_id
1 'polypeptide(L)'
;MADTSSRPESNPPLYKQALDFALDVANGRHALSKLIPPALFLVDAFLCGLIIWKVPYTEIDWTAYMEQISQILSGERDYTKIRGGTGPLVYPAAHVYIYTGLYHLTDEGRNILLAQQLFAGLYMVTLAVVMGCYWQAKAPPYLFPLLILSKRLHSIFVLRCFNDCFAVLFLWLAIFFFQRRNWQAGALLYTLGLGVKMTLLLSLPAVGVVLFLGSGSFVTTLQLAATMGLVQVLIGVPFLAHHPTEYLSRAFELSRQFFFKWTVNWRFVGEEIFLSKGFALTLLALHVLVLGIFVTTRWIKPARKSLVQLISPVLLAGKPPLTGPEHRAAARDVTPRYIMTTILSANAVGLLFARSLHYQFYAYVAWSTPFLLWRAGLHPVLVYLLWAVQEWAWNVFPSTPASSAVVVGVLGVTVAGVWFGAREEWEPGMKSSSKKEEAVMR
;
A
#
# COMPACT_ATOMS: atom_id res chain seq x y z
N MET A 1 -50.19 49.56 -11.81
CA MET A 1 -49.58 49.56 -10.46
C MET A 1 -48.51 48.49 -10.45
N ALA A 2 -47.26 48.91 -10.52
CA ALA A 2 -46.09 48.06 -10.38
C ALA A 2 -45.67 48.08 -8.90
N ASP A 3 -45.47 46.91 -8.29
CA ASP A 3 -44.50 46.75 -7.20
C ASP A 3 -44.09 45.27 -7.09
N THR A 4 -43.02 44.91 -7.78
CA THR A 4 -42.26 43.69 -7.49
C THR A 4 -40.94 44.11 -6.90
N SER A 5 -40.94 44.41 -5.60
CA SER A 5 -39.72 44.67 -4.83
C SER A 5 -38.95 43.35 -4.62
N SER A 6 -38.12 42.98 -5.60
CA SER A 6 -37.07 41.99 -5.41
C SER A 6 -36.03 42.59 -4.45
N ARG A 7 -36.01 42.14 -3.19
CA ARG A 7 -34.92 42.48 -2.25
C ARG A 7 -33.60 42.03 -2.86
N PRO A 8 -32.53 42.85 -2.88
CA PRO A 8 -31.22 42.38 -3.29
C PRO A 8 -30.75 41.34 -2.27
N GLU A 9 -30.39 40.15 -2.73
CA GLU A 9 -29.70 39.17 -1.89
C GLU A 9 -28.42 39.82 -1.38
N SER A 10 -28.37 40.10 -0.07
CA SER A 10 -27.16 40.62 0.57
C SER A 10 -26.07 39.58 0.44
N ASN A 11 -24.94 39.94 -0.18
CA ASN A 11 -23.78 39.05 -0.28
C ASN A 11 -23.43 38.48 1.11
N PRO A 12 -23.11 37.18 1.21
CA PRO A 12 -22.76 36.58 2.49
C PRO A 12 -21.54 37.29 3.10
N PRO A 13 -21.41 37.33 4.44
CA PRO A 13 -20.24 37.93 5.10
C PRO A 13 -18.91 37.41 4.54
N LEU A 14 -17.87 38.26 4.51
CA LEU A 14 -16.54 37.93 3.94
C LEU A 14 -15.95 36.62 4.49
N TYR A 15 -16.11 36.34 5.79
CA TYR A 15 -15.62 35.10 6.39
C TYR A 15 -16.31 33.84 5.83
N LYS A 16 -17.61 33.93 5.48
CA LYS A 16 -18.33 32.82 4.83
C LYS A 16 -17.84 32.64 3.40
N GLN A 17 -17.67 33.72 2.65
CA GLN A 17 -17.11 33.65 1.30
C GLN A 17 -15.72 33.02 1.29
N ALA A 18 -14.86 33.40 2.25
CA ALA A 18 -13.53 32.83 2.39
C ALA A 18 -13.56 31.34 2.78
N LEU A 19 -14.47 30.95 3.69
CA LEU A 19 -14.68 29.56 4.07
C LEU A 19 -15.20 28.72 2.90
N ASP A 20 -16.20 29.21 2.17
CA ASP A 20 -16.78 28.53 1.01
C ASP A 20 -15.73 28.34 -0.10
N PHE A 21 -14.93 29.38 -0.37
CA PHE A 21 -13.79 29.30 -1.28
C PHE A 21 -12.77 28.25 -0.84
N ALA A 22 -12.38 28.25 0.43
CA ALA A 22 -11.44 27.26 0.97
C ALA A 22 -11.99 25.83 0.85
N LEU A 23 -13.28 25.64 1.15
CA LEU A 23 -13.97 24.36 1.00
C LEU A 23 -14.06 23.95 -0.47
N ASP A 24 -14.29 24.87 -1.40
CA ASP A 24 -14.31 24.59 -2.83
C ASP A 24 -12.95 24.15 -3.36
N VAL A 25 -11.87 24.80 -2.92
CA VAL A 25 -10.51 24.39 -3.24
C VAL A 25 -10.18 23.02 -2.61
N ALA A 26 -10.52 22.81 -1.34
CA ALA A 26 -10.25 21.56 -0.63
C ALA A 26 -11.03 20.37 -1.20
N ASN A 27 -12.24 20.59 -1.72
CA ASN A 27 -13.08 19.54 -2.29
C ASN A 27 -12.92 19.36 -3.81
N GLY A 28 -12.05 20.12 -4.48
CA GLY A 28 -11.84 19.96 -5.92
C GLY A 28 -12.86 20.68 -6.79
N ARG A 29 -13.69 21.56 -6.21
CA ARG A 29 -14.72 22.35 -6.89
C ARG A 29 -14.16 23.64 -7.52
N HIS A 30 -12.95 24.04 -7.15
CA HIS A 30 -12.26 25.22 -7.70
C HIS A 30 -11.06 24.86 -8.59
N ALA A 31 -10.68 25.72 -9.54
CA ALA A 31 -9.55 25.48 -10.45
C ALA A 31 -8.19 25.33 -9.72
N LEU A 32 -8.00 26.09 -8.64
CA LEU A 32 -6.78 26.06 -7.82
C LEU A 32 -6.54 24.70 -7.13
N SER A 33 -7.56 23.86 -7.03
CA SER A 33 -7.44 22.51 -6.46
C SER A 33 -6.38 21.67 -7.18
N LYS A 34 -6.18 21.92 -8.48
CA LYS A 34 -5.16 21.24 -9.32
C LYS A 34 -3.72 21.60 -8.91
N LEU A 35 -3.52 22.71 -8.20
CA LEU A 35 -2.22 23.17 -7.74
C LEU A 35 -1.83 22.58 -6.38
N ILE A 36 -2.77 21.97 -5.66
CA ILE A 36 -2.50 21.37 -4.34
C ILE A 36 -1.42 20.28 -4.42
N PRO A 37 -1.52 19.25 -5.28
CA PRO A 37 -0.50 18.21 -5.35
C PRO A 37 0.90 18.72 -5.68
N PRO A 38 1.13 19.53 -6.76
CA PRO A 38 2.48 20.01 -7.07
C PRO A 38 3.03 20.97 -6.00
N ALA A 39 2.18 21.80 -5.37
CA ALA A 39 2.64 22.68 -4.29
C ALA A 39 3.11 21.86 -3.07
N LEU A 40 2.32 20.87 -2.64
CA LEU A 40 2.68 20.00 -1.52
C LEU A 40 3.92 19.17 -1.83
N PHE A 41 4.08 18.71 -3.07
CA PHE A 41 5.29 18.02 -3.52
C PHE A 41 6.55 18.88 -3.36
N LEU A 42 6.50 20.16 -3.73
CA LEU A 42 7.63 21.08 -3.55
C LEU A 42 7.92 21.39 -2.08
N VAL A 43 6.87 21.56 -1.28
CA VAL A 43 7.00 21.73 0.18
C VAL A 43 7.70 20.52 0.80
N ASP A 44 7.32 19.32 0.40
CA ASP A 44 7.88 18.09 0.97
C ASP A 44 9.32 17.84 0.49
N ALA A 45 9.65 18.21 -0.76
CA ALA A 45 11.02 18.18 -1.26
C ALA A 45 11.94 19.09 -0.43
N PHE A 46 11.46 20.30 -0.10
CA PHE A 46 12.16 21.21 0.79
C PHE A 46 12.30 20.63 2.20
N LEU A 47 11.23 20.02 2.73
CA LEU A 47 11.26 19.35 4.02
C LEU A 47 12.28 18.20 4.06
N CYS A 48 12.37 17.36 3.04
CA CYS A 48 13.41 16.33 2.93
C CYS A 48 14.81 16.94 3.01
N GLY A 49 15.06 18.04 2.30
CA GLY A 49 16.34 18.77 2.36
C GLY A 49 16.63 19.29 3.77
N LEU A 50 15.64 19.88 4.44
CA LEU A 50 15.77 20.32 5.83
C LEU A 50 16.04 19.16 6.79
N ILE A 51 15.39 18.01 6.61
CA ILE A 51 15.60 16.81 7.44
C ILE A 51 17.03 16.32 7.31
N ILE A 52 17.55 16.18 6.08
CA ILE A 52 18.95 15.78 5.85
C ILE A 52 19.91 16.78 6.50
N TRP A 53 19.61 18.08 6.40
CA TRP A 53 20.48 19.12 6.95
C TRP A 53 20.45 19.21 8.48
N LYS A 54 19.29 18.98 9.11
CA LYS A 54 19.07 19.29 10.54
C LYS A 54 18.94 18.08 11.45
N VAL A 55 18.61 16.90 10.93
CA VAL A 55 18.31 15.73 11.75
C VAL A 55 19.40 14.66 11.52
N PRO A 56 20.09 14.21 12.57
CA PRO A 56 21.09 13.16 12.44
C PRO A 56 20.52 11.86 11.87
N TYR A 57 21.30 11.22 11.01
CA TYR A 57 21.06 9.85 10.57
C TYR A 57 20.96 8.89 11.75
N THR A 58 20.08 7.89 11.65
CA THR A 58 19.91 6.86 12.69
C THR A 58 20.13 5.47 12.09
N GLU A 59 21.26 4.87 12.39
CA GLU A 59 21.60 3.52 11.95
C GLU A 59 20.65 2.49 12.58
N ILE A 60 20.11 1.60 11.75
CA ILE A 60 19.38 0.42 12.18
C ILE A 60 19.83 -0.77 11.34
N ASP A 61 19.52 -0.77 10.03
CA ASP A 61 19.78 -1.91 9.15
C ASP A 61 20.72 -1.61 7.97
N TRP A 62 21.07 -0.35 7.71
CA TRP A 62 21.85 0.02 6.52
C TRP A 62 23.20 -0.68 6.49
N THR A 63 23.94 -0.65 7.60
CA THR A 63 25.22 -1.35 7.72
C THR A 63 25.04 -2.86 7.50
N ALA A 64 24.00 -3.45 8.10
CA ALA A 64 23.71 -4.87 7.94
C ALA A 64 23.41 -5.24 6.47
N TYR A 65 22.72 -4.36 5.72
CA TYR A 65 22.52 -4.57 4.29
C TYR A 65 23.85 -4.57 3.54
N MET A 66 24.75 -3.63 3.82
CA MET A 66 26.07 -3.57 3.15
C MET A 66 26.94 -4.79 3.46
N GLU A 67 26.95 -5.26 4.70
CA GLU A 67 27.65 -6.48 5.13
C GLU A 67 27.15 -7.72 4.39
N GLN A 68 25.82 -7.85 4.23
CA GLN A 68 25.19 -8.94 3.50
C GLN A 68 25.58 -8.90 2.01
N ILE A 69 25.59 -7.71 1.40
CA ILE A 69 26.02 -7.54 0.00
C ILE A 69 27.50 -7.85 -0.16
N SER A 70 28.37 -7.41 0.76
CA SER A 70 29.81 -7.71 0.71
C SER A 70 30.09 -9.22 0.70
N GLN A 71 29.36 -10.01 1.49
CA GLN A 71 29.46 -11.47 1.48
C GLN A 71 29.05 -12.07 0.12
N ILE A 72 27.96 -11.57 -0.47
CA ILE A 72 27.51 -12.00 -1.80
C ILE A 72 28.52 -11.62 -2.87
N LEU A 73 29.08 -10.41 -2.84
CA LEU A 73 30.13 -9.99 -3.77
C LEU A 73 31.40 -10.82 -3.63
N SER A 74 31.67 -11.32 -2.42
CA SER A 74 32.78 -12.26 -2.12
C SER A 74 32.52 -13.70 -2.59
N GLY A 75 31.36 -13.98 -3.19
CA GLY A 75 31.02 -15.27 -3.79
C GLY A 75 30.04 -16.12 -2.99
N GLU A 76 29.56 -15.69 -1.82
CA GLU A 76 28.57 -16.44 -1.06
C GLU A 76 27.21 -16.47 -1.77
N ARG A 77 26.58 -17.65 -1.83
CA ARG A 77 25.27 -17.89 -2.47
C ARG A 77 24.30 -18.63 -1.55
N ASP A 78 24.77 -19.21 -0.45
CA ASP A 78 23.96 -19.86 0.56
C ASP A 78 23.37 -18.80 1.52
N TYR A 79 22.06 -18.55 1.38
CA TYR A 79 21.32 -17.60 2.21
C TYR A 79 21.35 -17.92 3.71
N THR A 80 21.66 -19.16 4.12
CA THR A 80 21.76 -19.49 5.55
C THR A 80 23.02 -18.91 6.21
N LYS A 81 24.04 -18.62 5.40
CA LYS A 81 25.35 -18.06 5.80
C LYS A 81 25.42 -16.54 5.69
N ILE A 82 24.60 -15.93 4.85
CA ILE A 82 24.61 -14.47 4.62
C ILE A 82 23.92 -13.73 5.78
N ARG A 83 24.68 -12.95 6.55
CA ARG A 83 24.17 -12.23 7.74
C ARG A 83 24.85 -10.88 7.95
N GLY A 84 24.15 -9.93 8.54
CA GLY A 84 24.72 -8.68 9.03
C GLY A 84 24.45 -8.47 10.52
N GLY A 85 24.85 -7.33 11.06
CA GLY A 85 24.71 -6.98 12.48
C GLY A 85 23.28 -7.07 13.03
N THR A 86 22.25 -6.90 12.18
CA THR A 86 20.84 -7.03 12.56
C THR A 86 20.20 -8.38 12.23
N GLY A 87 20.98 -9.34 11.74
CA GLY A 87 20.57 -10.72 11.54
C GLY A 87 20.75 -11.22 10.10
N PRO A 88 20.12 -12.37 9.77
CA PRO A 88 20.28 -13.00 8.46
C PRO A 88 19.60 -12.21 7.34
N LEU A 89 20.10 -12.40 6.11
CA LEU A 89 19.40 -11.97 4.91
C LEU A 89 18.10 -12.76 4.76
N VAL A 90 16.98 -12.04 4.76
CA VAL A 90 15.62 -12.60 4.62
C VAL A 90 14.82 -11.92 3.52
N TYR A 91 15.53 -11.27 2.59
CA TYR A 91 14.92 -10.54 1.47
C TYR A 91 15.16 -11.31 0.18
N PRO A 92 14.19 -11.38 -0.75
CA PRO A 92 14.40 -12.05 -2.02
C PRO A 92 15.40 -11.31 -2.93
N ALA A 93 15.76 -11.93 -4.04
CA ALA A 93 16.92 -11.52 -4.82
C ALA A 93 16.88 -10.09 -5.40
N ALA A 94 15.71 -9.45 -5.60
CA ALA A 94 15.68 -8.06 -6.09
C ALA A 94 16.30 -7.10 -5.07
N HIS A 95 16.17 -7.37 -3.76
CA HIS A 95 16.88 -6.65 -2.72
C HIS A 95 18.40 -6.68 -2.99
N VAL A 96 18.95 -7.86 -3.28
CA VAL A 96 20.38 -8.03 -3.54
C VAL A 96 20.84 -7.14 -4.69
N TYR A 97 20.16 -7.15 -5.83
CA TYR A 97 20.59 -6.32 -6.97
C TYR A 97 20.51 -4.82 -6.68
N ILE A 98 19.45 -4.37 -6.02
CA ILE A 98 19.29 -2.96 -5.64
C ILE A 98 20.42 -2.54 -4.69
N TYR A 99 20.66 -3.34 -3.66
CA TYR A 99 21.64 -3.02 -2.64
C TYR A 99 23.08 -3.22 -3.11
N THR A 100 23.36 -4.09 -4.09
CA THR A 100 24.64 -4.11 -4.81
C THR A 100 24.90 -2.79 -5.54
N GLY A 101 23.88 -2.23 -6.21
CA GLY A 101 24.00 -0.91 -6.82
C GLY A 101 24.29 0.19 -5.79
N LEU A 102 23.55 0.19 -4.67
CA LEU A 102 23.77 1.14 -3.58
C LEU A 102 25.15 0.99 -2.93
N TYR A 103 25.61 -0.25 -2.72
CA TYR A 103 26.94 -0.55 -2.17
C TYR A 103 28.03 0.13 -2.99
N HIS A 104 28.00 -0.01 -4.32
CA HIS A 104 29.00 0.63 -5.18
C HIS A 104 28.86 2.15 -5.26
N LEU A 105 27.63 2.69 -5.27
CA LEU A 105 27.40 4.13 -5.34
C LEU A 105 27.83 4.86 -4.06
N THR A 106 27.70 4.22 -2.91
CA THR A 106 27.84 4.86 -1.59
C THR A 106 29.16 4.55 -0.90
N ASP A 107 30.18 4.16 -1.66
CA ASP A 107 31.49 3.78 -1.12
C ASP A 107 31.36 2.68 -0.05
N GLU A 108 30.72 1.57 -0.45
CA GLU A 108 30.43 0.40 0.39
C GLU A 108 29.49 0.71 1.56
N GLY A 109 28.69 1.79 1.42
CA GLY A 109 27.77 2.29 2.44
C GLY A 109 28.37 3.31 3.39
N ARG A 110 29.64 3.70 3.24
CA ARG A 110 30.30 4.72 4.09
C ARG A 110 29.81 6.13 3.81
N ASN A 111 29.40 6.44 2.58
CA ASN A 111 28.84 7.73 2.21
C ASN A 111 27.35 7.82 2.58
N ILE A 112 27.10 8.03 3.87
CA ILE A 112 25.74 8.14 4.44
C ILE A 112 24.97 9.32 3.85
N LEU A 113 25.63 10.47 3.64
CA LEU A 113 24.96 11.64 3.05
C LEU A 113 24.38 11.32 1.67
N LEU A 114 25.14 10.64 0.81
CA LEU A 114 24.65 10.20 -0.48
C LEU A 114 23.52 9.17 -0.34
N ALA A 115 23.61 8.24 0.60
CA ALA A 115 22.52 7.31 0.89
C ALA A 115 21.22 8.06 1.26
N GLN A 116 21.29 9.05 2.16
CA GLN A 116 20.14 9.87 2.53
C GLN A 116 19.56 10.65 1.35
N GLN A 117 20.41 11.19 0.46
CA GLN A 117 19.98 11.89 -0.76
C GLN A 117 19.28 10.93 -1.73
N LEU A 118 19.82 9.73 -1.94
CA LEU A 118 19.19 8.70 -2.78
C LEU A 118 17.84 8.27 -2.22
N PHE A 119 17.74 8.08 -0.90
CA PHE A 119 16.47 7.72 -0.25
C PHE A 119 15.46 8.88 -0.19
N ALA A 120 15.93 10.14 -0.13
CA ALA A 120 15.05 11.29 -0.32
C ALA A 120 14.52 11.36 -1.76
N GLY A 121 15.37 11.11 -2.76
CA GLY A 121 14.93 10.95 -4.15
C GLY A 121 13.89 9.84 -4.30
N LEU A 122 14.15 8.67 -3.69
CA LEU A 122 13.22 7.55 -3.64
C LEU A 122 11.88 7.92 -2.99
N TYR A 123 11.91 8.64 -1.86
CA TYR A 123 10.73 9.16 -1.20
C TYR A 123 9.93 10.08 -2.12
N MET A 124 10.58 11.07 -2.74
CA MET A 124 9.91 12.01 -3.64
C MET A 124 9.31 11.31 -4.87
N VAL A 125 10.03 10.40 -5.51
CA VAL A 125 9.49 9.61 -6.63
C VAL A 125 8.27 8.82 -6.18
N THR A 126 8.35 8.17 -5.00
CA THR A 126 7.22 7.41 -4.47
C THR A 126 6.02 8.32 -4.17
N LEU A 127 6.23 9.47 -3.56
CA LEU A 127 5.19 10.46 -3.28
C LEU A 127 4.51 10.95 -4.56
N ALA A 128 5.27 11.24 -5.62
CA ALA A 128 4.70 11.62 -6.91
C ALA A 128 3.79 10.51 -7.49
N VAL A 129 4.21 9.25 -7.38
CA VAL A 129 3.41 8.10 -7.83
C VAL A 129 2.15 7.94 -6.97
N VAL A 130 2.26 8.08 -5.64
CA VAL A 130 1.13 8.06 -4.70
C VAL A 130 0.13 9.16 -5.05
N MET A 131 0.57 10.41 -5.18
CA MET A 131 -0.27 11.54 -5.57
C MET A 131 -0.92 11.31 -6.94
N GLY A 132 -0.19 10.73 -7.89
CA GLY A 132 -0.71 10.30 -9.19
C GLY A 132 -1.82 9.24 -9.06
N CYS A 133 -1.66 8.28 -8.15
CA CYS A 133 -2.68 7.25 -7.90
C CYS A 133 -3.96 7.83 -7.28
N TYR A 134 -3.80 8.73 -6.30
CA TYR A 134 -4.91 9.48 -5.69
C TYR A 134 -5.66 10.29 -6.75
N TRP A 135 -4.91 10.97 -7.62
CA TRP A 135 -5.49 11.75 -8.71
C TRP A 135 -6.30 10.89 -9.69
N GLN A 136 -5.74 9.75 -10.13
CA GLN A 136 -6.43 8.82 -11.03
C GLN A 136 -7.68 8.20 -10.39
N ALA A 137 -7.66 7.95 -9.08
CA ALA A 137 -8.81 7.45 -8.33
C ALA A 137 -9.87 8.55 -8.04
N LYS A 138 -9.62 9.79 -8.48
CA LYS A 138 -10.45 10.98 -8.22
C LYS A 138 -10.63 11.22 -6.72
N ALA A 139 -9.56 11.06 -5.95
CA ALA A 139 -9.54 11.37 -4.53
C ALA A 139 -9.66 12.89 -4.34
N PRO A 140 -10.43 13.37 -3.34
CA PRO A 140 -10.59 14.79 -3.11
C PRO A 140 -9.28 15.44 -2.63
N PRO A 141 -8.99 16.69 -3.05
CA PRO A 141 -7.73 17.37 -2.74
C PRO A 141 -7.42 17.51 -1.24
N TYR A 142 -8.44 17.57 -0.38
CA TYR A 142 -8.26 17.64 1.07
C TYR A 142 -7.50 16.43 1.65
N LEU A 143 -7.35 15.33 0.93
CA LEU A 143 -6.56 14.18 1.38
C LEU A 143 -5.06 14.35 1.17
N PHE A 144 -4.65 15.20 0.22
CA PHE A 144 -3.24 15.33 -0.18
C PHE A 144 -2.32 15.88 0.93
N PRO A 145 -2.75 16.83 1.80
CA PRO A 145 -1.94 17.23 2.94
C PRO A 145 -1.53 16.05 3.83
N LEU A 146 -2.40 15.07 4.05
CA LEU A 146 -2.11 13.88 4.87
C LEU A 146 -1.00 12.98 4.28
N LEU A 147 -0.63 13.18 3.00
CA LEU A 147 0.42 12.41 2.35
C LEU A 147 1.83 12.91 2.67
N ILE A 148 1.97 14.13 3.19
CA ILE A 148 3.29 14.74 3.47
C ILE A 148 3.53 14.98 4.97
N LEU A 149 2.51 14.83 5.82
CA LEU A 149 2.62 15.19 7.24
C LEU A 149 3.27 14.12 8.13
N SER A 150 3.64 12.97 7.59
CA SER A 150 4.10 11.85 8.40
C SER A 150 5.58 11.98 8.79
N LYS A 151 5.85 12.22 10.08
CA LYS A 151 7.21 12.20 10.63
C LYS A 151 7.83 10.81 10.50
N ARG A 152 7.07 9.76 10.81
CA ARG A 152 7.59 8.39 10.79
C ARG A 152 8.00 7.99 9.38
N LEU A 153 7.22 8.35 8.36
CA LEU A 153 7.50 7.99 6.97
C LEU A 153 8.79 8.63 6.46
N HIS A 154 8.97 9.93 6.69
CA HIS A 154 10.23 10.62 6.41
C HIS A 154 11.41 9.93 7.09
N SER A 155 11.23 9.53 8.35
CA SER A 155 12.28 8.88 9.11
C SER A 155 12.60 7.46 8.63
N ILE A 156 11.64 6.74 8.03
CA ILE A 156 11.85 5.42 7.42
C ILE A 156 12.69 5.53 6.15
N PHE A 157 12.36 6.50 5.28
CA PHE A 157 13.10 6.71 4.03
C PHE A 157 14.45 7.39 4.30
N VAL A 158 14.44 8.62 4.80
CA VAL A 158 15.59 9.53 4.75
C VAL A 158 16.57 9.35 5.90
N LEU A 159 16.10 8.86 7.06
CA LEU A 159 16.93 8.77 8.28
C LEU A 159 17.34 7.34 8.64
N ARG A 160 16.72 6.33 8.04
CA ARG A 160 17.00 4.90 8.29
C ARG A 160 17.33 4.10 7.04
N CYS A 161 17.03 4.64 5.85
CA CYS A 161 17.34 3.99 4.58
C CYS A 161 16.83 2.55 4.48
N PHE A 162 15.60 2.28 4.93
CA PHE A 162 15.07 0.91 5.01
C PHE A 162 14.74 0.31 3.64
N ASN A 163 14.95 -1.00 3.48
CA ASN A 163 14.57 -1.78 2.29
C ASN A 163 13.09 -1.63 1.89
N ASP A 164 12.19 -1.46 2.87
CA ASP A 164 10.74 -1.26 2.68
C ASP A 164 10.42 -0.14 1.68
N CYS A 165 11.26 0.89 1.60
CA CYS A 165 11.07 2.03 0.70
C CYS A 165 10.98 1.62 -0.77
N PHE A 166 11.85 0.70 -1.21
CA PHE A 166 11.84 0.19 -2.58
C PHE A 166 10.62 -0.69 -2.84
N ALA A 167 10.27 -1.58 -1.90
CA ALA A 167 9.11 -2.44 -2.03
C ALA A 167 7.80 -1.63 -2.10
N VAL A 168 7.68 -0.56 -1.31
CA VAL A 168 6.55 0.38 -1.34
C VAL A 168 6.52 1.17 -2.65
N LEU A 169 7.65 1.66 -3.17
CA LEU A 169 7.71 2.27 -4.49
C LEU A 169 7.13 1.33 -5.57
N PHE A 170 7.61 0.09 -5.60
CA PHE A 170 7.14 -0.90 -6.58
C PHE A 170 5.66 -1.24 -6.43
N LEU A 171 5.13 -1.32 -5.20
CA LEU A 171 3.69 -1.49 -4.96
C LEU A 171 2.88 -0.32 -5.55
N TRP A 172 3.29 0.92 -5.29
CA TRP A 172 2.58 2.10 -5.79
C TRP A 172 2.71 2.26 -7.31
N LEU A 173 3.87 1.96 -7.87
CA LEU A 173 4.06 1.92 -9.33
C LEU A 173 3.16 0.87 -9.97
N ALA A 174 3.05 -0.32 -9.38
CA ALA A 174 2.14 -1.35 -9.89
C ALA A 174 0.69 -0.85 -9.90
N ILE A 175 0.21 -0.26 -8.79
CA ILE A 175 -1.11 0.36 -8.72
C ILE A 175 -1.28 1.41 -9.82
N PHE A 176 -0.33 2.33 -9.98
CA PHE A 176 -0.37 3.39 -10.99
C PHE A 176 -0.51 2.85 -12.42
N PHE A 177 0.28 1.84 -12.79
CA PHE A 177 0.22 1.25 -14.12
C PHE A 177 -1.04 0.41 -14.33
N PHE A 178 -1.53 -0.29 -13.30
CA PHE A 178 -2.85 -0.95 -13.34
C PHE A 178 -3.98 0.06 -13.56
N GLN A 179 -3.96 1.20 -12.87
CA GLN A 179 -4.95 2.28 -13.08
C GLN A 179 -4.95 2.82 -14.52
N ARG A 180 -3.80 2.76 -15.20
CA ARG A 180 -3.64 3.13 -16.61
C ARG A 180 -3.88 1.96 -17.58
N ARG A 181 -4.33 0.81 -17.09
CA ARG A 181 -4.54 -0.44 -17.86
C ARG A 181 -3.28 -0.98 -18.55
N ASN A 182 -2.09 -0.56 -18.11
CA ASN A 182 -0.84 -1.17 -18.55
C ASN A 182 -0.54 -2.37 -17.63
N TRP A 183 -1.22 -3.48 -17.90
CA TRP A 183 -1.19 -4.68 -17.06
C TRP A 183 0.19 -5.33 -16.99
N GLN A 184 0.95 -5.29 -18.11
CA GLN A 184 2.29 -5.86 -18.17
C GLN A 184 3.26 -5.08 -17.29
N ALA A 185 3.34 -3.76 -17.43
CA ALA A 185 4.20 -2.93 -16.59
C ALA A 185 3.82 -3.05 -15.11
N GLY A 186 2.52 -3.03 -14.81
CA GLY A 186 2.04 -3.20 -13.44
C GLY A 186 2.42 -4.55 -12.84
N ALA A 187 2.27 -5.66 -13.59
CA ALA A 187 2.65 -7.00 -13.14
C ALA A 187 4.17 -7.14 -12.94
N LEU A 188 4.97 -6.60 -13.86
CA LEU A 188 6.43 -6.56 -13.76
C LEU A 188 6.91 -5.77 -12.53
N LEU A 189 6.38 -4.57 -12.32
CA LEU A 189 6.75 -3.74 -11.18
C LEU A 189 6.29 -4.39 -9.86
N TYR A 190 5.11 -5.01 -9.85
CA TYR A 190 4.63 -5.72 -8.67
C TYR A 190 5.53 -6.91 -8.29
N THR A 191 5.90 -7.75 -9.27
CA THR A 191 6.80 -8.88 -9.00
C THR A 191 8.19 -8.40 -8.58
N LEU A 192 8.72 -7.31 -9.16
CA LEU A 192 9.98 -6.72 -8.70
C LEU A 192 9.88 -6.29 -7.23
N GLY A 193 8.81 -5.62 -6.83
CA GLY A 193 8.57 -5.27 -5.42
C GLY A 193 8.47 -6.48 -4.50
N LEU A 194 7.80 -7.55 -4.94
CA LEU A 194 7.75 -8.83 -4.22
C LEU A 194 9.15 -9.42 -4.07
N GLY A 195 9.99 -9.28 -5.10
CA GLY A 195 11.39 -9.65 -5.09
C GLY A 195 12.26 -8.78 -4.17
N VAL A 196 11.79 -7.61 -3.74
CA VAL A 196 12.48 -6.77 -2.75
C VAL A 196 12.08 -7.17 -1.34
N LYS A 197 10.78 -7.40 -1.12
CA LYS A 197 10.25 -7.79 0.19
C LYS A 197 8.97 -8.59 0.07
N MET A 198 8.94 -9.73 0.75
CA MET A 198 7.79 -10.64 0.79
C MET A 198 6.50 -10.03 1.36
N THR A 199 6.57 -8.85 2.00
CA THR A 199 5.37 -8.12 2.48
C THR A 199 4.36 -7.87 1.36
N LEU A 200 4.78 -7.79 0.09
CA LEU A 200 3.85 -7.66 -1.02
C LEU A 200 2.96 -8.91 -1.20
N LEU A 201 3.27 -10.06 -0.61
CA LEU A 201 2.35 -11.21 -0.60
C LEU A 201 0.98 -10.86 -0.01
N LEU A 202 0.92 -9.90 0.94
CA LEU A 202 -0.33 -9.44 1.54
C LEU A 202 -1.32 -8.86 0.49
N SER A 203 -0.80 -8.26 -0.57
CA SER A 203 -1.58 -7.69 -1.67
C SER A 203 -1.84 -8.66 -2.82
N LEU A 204 -1.16 -9.81 -2.85
CA LEU A 204 -1.15 -10.70 -4.01
C LEU A 204 -2.53 -11.26 -4.38
N PRO A 205 -3.41 -11.65 -3.42
CA PRO A 205 -4.77 -12.06 -3.73
C PRO A 205 -5.56 -10.99 -4.50
N ALA A 206 -5.46 -9.73 -4.07
CA ALA A 206 -6.13 -8.61 -4.73
C ALA A 206 -5.53 -8.30 -6.11
N VAL A 207 -4.20 -8.35 -6.25
CA VAL A 207 -3.56 -8.19 -7.57
C VAL A 207 -4.00 -9.29 -8.53
N GLY A 208 -4.09 -10.54 -8.08
CA GLY A 208 -4.63 -11.64 -8.88
C GLY A 208 -6.05 -11.36 -9.37
N VAL A 209 -6.94 -10.89 -8.49
CA VAL A 209 -8.33 -10.53 -8.86
C VAL A 209 -8.36 -9.32 -9.82
N VAL A 210 -7.54 -8.29 -9.58
CA VAL A 210 -7.45 -7.11 -10.46
C VAL A 210 -6.99 -7.51 -11.87
N LEU A 211 -5.95 -8.33 -11.98
CA LEU A 211 -5.47 -8.83 -13.27
C LEU A 211 -6.50 -9.72 -13.96
N PHE A 212 -7.12 -10.63 -13.20
CA PHE A 212 -8.17 -11.52 -13.70
C PHE A 212 -9.34 -10.76 -14.31
N LEU A 213 -9.86 -9.75 -13.62
CA LEU A 213 -11.02 -8.99 -14.08
C LEU A 213 -10.64 -7.91 -15.10
N GLY A 214 -9.45 -7.31 -14.97
CA GLY A 214 -9.03 -6.13 -15.74
C GLY A 214 -8.33 -6.42 -17.06
N SER A 215 -7.55 -7.51 -17.15
CA SER A 215 -6.67 -7.79 -18.30
C SER A 215 -7.41 -8.14 -19.61
N GLY A 216 -8.72 -8.38 -19.54
CA GLY A 216 -9.59 -8.55 -20.71
C GLY A 216 -9.69 -9.98 -21.25
N SER A 217 -8.82 -10.91 -20.81
CA SER A 217 -8.99 -12.34 -21.09
C SER A 217 -8.31 -13.21 -20.03
N PHE A 218 -8.81 -14.44 -19.86
CA PHE A 218 -8.21 -15.42 -18.95
C PHE A 218 -6.81 -15.84 -19.39
N VAL A 219 -6.56 -15.97 -20.70
CA VAL A 219 -5.23 -16.32 -21.24
C VAL A 219 -4.21 -15.23 -20.91
N THR A 220 -4.57 -13.95 -21.10
CA THR A 220 -3.71 -12.83 -20.73
C THR A 220 -3.43 -12.81 -19.23
N THR A 221 -4.42 -13.13 -18.40
CA THR A 221 -4.23 -13.27 -16.95
C THR A 221 -3.17 -14.33 -16.61
N LEU A 222 -3.27 -15.51 -17.23
CA LEU A 222 -2.29 -16.59 -17.03
C LEU A 222 -0.91 -16.22 -17.54
N GLN A 223 -0.81 -15.55 -18.69
CA GLN A 223 0.46 -15.04 -19.22
C GLN A 223 1.12 -14.05 -18.26
N LEU A 224 0.37 -13.10 -17.71
CA LEU A 224 0.88 -12.14 -16.72
C LEU A 224 1.35 -12.83 -15.45
N ALA A 225 0.58 -13.80 -14.94
CA ALA A 225 0.98 -14.60 -13.79
C ALA A 225 2.25 -15.42 -14.06
N ALA A 226 2.36 -16.02 -15.23
CA ALA A 226 3.56 -16.75 -15.67
C ALA A 226 4.77 -15.80 -15.79
N THR A 227 4.60 -14.60 -16.34
CA THR A 227 5.65 -13.57 -16.37
C THR A 227 6.10 -13.19 -14.97
N MET A 228 5.17 -12.96 -14.04
CA MET A 228 5.50 -12.63 -12.65
C MET A 228 6.34 -13.73 -11.99
N GLY A 229 5.96 -15.00 -12.18
CA GLY A 229 6.70 -16.15 -11.68
C GLY A 229 8.06 -16.32 -12.34
N LEU A 230 8.13 -16.17 -13.67
CA LEU A 230 9.38 -16.26 -14.43
C LEU A 230 10.38 -15.20 -13.96
N VAL A 231 9.94 -13.95 -13.73
CA VAL A 231 10.82 -12.91 -13.20
C VAL A 231 11.40 -13.31 -11.84
N GLN A 232 10.60 -13.86 -10.91
CA GLN A 232 11.10 -14.33 -9.62
C GLN A 232 12.17 -15.42 -9.77
N VAL A 233 11.97 -16.36 -10.69
CA VAL A 233 12.95 -17.40 -10.98
C VAL A 233 14.22 -16.78 -11.54
N LEU A 234 14.11 -15.92 -12.56
CA LEU A 234 15.25 -15.30 -13.25
C LEU A 234 16.12 -14.47 -12.30
N ILE A 235 15.52 -13.61 -11.47
CA ILE A 235 16.27 -12.81 -10.50
C ILE A 235 16.91 -13.70 -9.42
N GLY A 236 16.27 -14.82 -9.07
CA GLY A 236 16.76 -15.78 -8.08
C GLY A 236 17.81 -16.75 -8.59
N VAL A 237 18.09 -16.82 -9.90
CA VAL A 237 18.99 -17.82 -10.51
C VAL A 237 20.33 -17.98 -9.77
N PRO A 238 21.06 -16.89 -9.39
CA PRO A 238 22.35 -17.04 -8.73
C PRO A 238 22.30 -17.84 -7.42
N PHE A 239 21.14 -17.91 -6.77
CA PHE A 239 20.93 -18.63 -5.52
C PHE A 239 20.22 -19.95 -5.75
N LEU A 240 19.18 -19.96 -6.61
CA LEU A 240 18.41 -21.15 -6.96
C LEU A 240 19.24 -22.24 -7.65
N ALA A 241 20.25 -21.85 -8.45
CA ALA A 241 21.09 -22.81 -9.17
C ALA A 241 22.05 -23.60 -8.25
N HIS A 242 22.36 -23.06 -7.06
CA HIS A 242 23.34 -23.66 -6.14
C HIS A 242 22.70 -24.14 -4.82
N HIS A 243 21.79 -23.34 -4.26
CA HIS A 243 21.21 -23.52 -2.93
C HIS A 243 19.69 -23.18 -2.93
N PRO A 244 18.86 -23.93 -3.67
CA PRO A 244 17.44 -23.58 -3.86
C PRO A 244 16.63 -23.62 -2.56
N THR A 245 16.88 -24.61 -1.70
CA THR A 245 16.15 -24.78 -0.43
C THR A 245 16.49 -23.66 0.54
N GLU A 246 17.77 -23.33 0.65
CA GLU A 246 18.32 -22.28 1.51
C GLU A 246 17.81 -20.91 1.06
N TYR A 247 17.81 -20.64 -0.25
CA TYR A 247 17.24 -19.42 -0.80
C TYR A 247 15.75 -19.31 -0.50
N LEU A 248 14.93 -20.30 -0.87
CA LEU A 248 13.47 -20.21 -0.72
C LEU A 248 13.05 -20.13 0.76
N SER A 249 13.71 -20.89 1.64
CA SER A 249 13.39 -20.90 3.07
C SER A 249 13.74 -19.58 3.78
N ARG A 250 14.76 -18.85 3.32
CA ARG A 250 15.18 -17.56 3.90
C ARG A 250 14.54 -16.35 3.23
N ALA A 251 14.51 -16.30 1.90
CA ALA A 251 13.93 -15.19 1.14
C ALA A 251 12.42 -15.05 1.38
N PHE A 252 11.74 -16.15 1.66
CA PHE A 252 10.30 -16.21 1.97
C PHE A 252 10.06 -16.90 3.31
N GLU A 253 10.74 -16.44 4.36
CA GLU A 253 10.73 -17.06 5.70
C GLU A 253 9.39 -16.84 6.46
N LEU A 254 8.41 -17.70 6.19
CA LEU A 254 7.08 -17.66 6.83
C LEU A 254 7.08 -18.14 8.30
N SER A 255 8.11 -18.87 8.73
CA SER A 255 8.23 -19.38 10.10
C SER A 255 8.81 -18.37 11.09
N ARG A 256 9.32 -17.23 10.60
CA ARG A 256 10.04 -16.27 11.45
C ARG A 256 9.14 -15.75 12.58
N GLN A 257 9.71 -15.74 13.77
CA GLN A 257 9.12 -15.14 14.95
C GLN A 257 9.95 -13.94 15.36
N PHE A 258 9.33 -12.76 15.30
CA PHE A 258 9.96 -11.53 15.76
C PHE A 258 9.82 -11.39 17.27
N PHE A 259 10.80 -10.71 17.89
CA PHE A 259 10.79 -10.48 19.32
C PHE A 259 9.66 -9.53 19.73
N PHE A 260 8.97 -9.87 20.82
CA PHE A 260 7.88 -9.07 21.37
C PHE A 260 8.32 -7.62 21.67
N LYS A 261 9.56 -7.41 22.14
CA LYS A 261 10.10 -6.07 22.41
C LYS A 261 10.08 -5.11 21.21
N TRP A 262 10.10 -5.63 19.98
CA TRP A 262 10.10 -4.83 18.76
C TRP A 262 8.71 -4.67 18.12
N THR A 263 7.70 -5.43 18.57
CA THR A 263 6.36 -5.35 17.97
C THR A 263 5.72 -3.99 18.23
N VAL A 264 5.04 -3.46 17.21
CA VAL A 264 4.21 -2.26 17.29
C VAL A 264 2.74 -2.64 17.52
N ASN A 265 2.29 -3.77 16.98
CA ASN A 265 0.92 -4.27 17.12
C ASN A 265 0.84 -5.46 18.11
N TRP A 266 -0.37 -5.72 18.61
CA TRP A 266 -0.67 -6.80 19.56
C TRP A 266 0.09 -6.76 20.90
N ARG A 267 0.84 -5.71 21.24
CA ARG A 267 1.55 -5.62 22.53
C ARG A 267 0.62 -5.71 23.74
N PHE A 268 -0.60 -5.23 23.60
CA PHE A 268 -1.61 -5.25 24.67
C PHE A 268 -2.08 -6.65 25.07
N VAL A 269 -1.80 -7.70 24.28
CA VAL A 269 -2.16 -9.09 24.62
C VAL A 269 -1.15 -9.77 25.54
N GLY A 270 0.02 -9.15 25.78
CA GLY A 270 1.10 -9.73 26.56
C GLY A 270 2.00 -10.70 25.76
N GLU A 271 3.23 -10.89 26.25
CA GLU A 271 4.27 -11.65 25.55
C GLU A 271 3.94 -13.13 25.40
N GLU A 272 3.41 -13.76 26.45
CA GLU A 272 3.07 -15.19 26.43
C GLU A 272 2.03 -15.53 25.36
N ILE A 273 0.96 -14.75 25.29
CA ILE A 273 -0.09 -14.91 24.27
C ILE A 273 0.49 -14.62 22.89
N PHE A 274 1.24 -13.52 22.75
CA PHE A 274 1.84 -13.10 21.48
C PHE A 274 2.76 -14.19 20.88
N LEU A 275 3.58 -14.82 21.70
CA LEU A 275 4.53 -15.85 21.26
C LEU A 275 3.86 -17.23 21.06
N SER A 276 2.61 -17.42 21.49
CA SER A 276 1.91 -18.69 21.40
C SER A 276 1.58 -19.09 19.95
N LYS A 277 1.64 -20.40 19.67
CA LYS A 277 1.23 -20.96 18.37
C LYS A 277 -0.27 -20.77 18.11
N GLY A 278 -1.10 -20.90 19.15
CA GLY A 278 -2.56 -20.73 19.05
C GLY A 278 -2.93 -19.33 18.58
N PHE A 279 -2.29 -18.29 19.12
CA PHE A 279 -2.52 -16.91 18.68
C PHE A 279 -2.11 -16.70 17.22
N ALA A 280 -0.93 -17.19 16.83
CA ALA A 280 -0.44 -17.07 15.44
C ALA A 280 -1.39 -17.76 14.44
N LEU A 281 -1.87 -18.98 14.74
CA LEU A 281 -2.81 -19.71 13.89
C LEU A 281 -4.19 -19.04 13.85
N THR A 282 -4.65 -18.47 14.97
CA THR A 282 -5.91 -17.71 15.02
C THR A 282 -5.84 -16.49 14.12
N LEU A 283 -4.77 -15.70 14.22
CA LEU A 283 -4.56 -14.54 13.34
C LEU A 283 -4.52 -14.94 11.85
N LEU A 284 -3.83 -16.03 11.52
CA LEU A 284 -3.80 -16.55 10.16
C LEU A 284 -5.18 -17.00 9.66
N ALA A 285 -5.95 -17.72 10.49
CA ALA A 285 -7.30 -18.14 10.14
C ALA A 285 -8.23 -16.95 9.92
N LEU A 286 -8.16 -15.93 10.78
CA LEU A 286 -8.91 -14.68 10.63
C LEU A 286 -8.50 -13.91 9.37
N HIS A 287 -7.20 -13.85 9.06
CA HIS A 287 -6.69 -13.25 7.83
C HIS A 287 -7.31 -13.90 6.59
N VAL A 288 -7.26 -15.23 6.49
CA VAL A 288 -7.82 -15.98 5.37
C VAL A 288 -9.34 -15.81 5.29
N LEU A 289 -10.04 -15.86 6.43
CA LEU A 289 -11.48 -15.66 6.49
C LEU A 289 -11.88 -14.28 5.96
N VAL A 290 -11.24 -13.22 6.45
CA VAL A 290 -11.55 -11.83 6.05
C VAL A 290 -11.23 -11.61 4.57
N LEU A 291 -10.09 -12.12 4.08
CA LEU A 291 -9.80 -12.10 2.64
C LEU A 291 -10.89 -12.83 1.84
N GLY A 292 -11.33 -14.01 2.27
CA GLY A 292 -12.41 -14.76 1.64
C GLY A 292 -13.72 -13.98 1.59
N ILE A 293 -14.07 -13.28 2.67
CA ILE A 293 -15.22 -12.38 2.72
C ILE A 293 -15.07 -11.26 1.69
N PHE A 294 -13.93 -10.56 1.64
CA PHE A 294 -13.68 -9.51 0.65
C PHE A 294 -13.74 -10.03 -0.78
N VAL A 295 -13.09 -11.15 -1.09
CA VAL A 295 -13.09 -11.78 -2.42
C VAL A 295 -14.52 -12.06 -2.86
N THR A 296 -15.29 -12.79 -2.05
CA THR A 296 -16.62 -13.30 -2.43
C THR A 296 -17.71 -12.24 -2.42
N THR A 297 -17.66 -11.29 -1.48
CA THR A 297 -18.70 -10.29 -1.32
C THR A 297 -18.42 -9.00 -2.07
N ARG A 298 -17.15 -8.70 -2.37
CA ARG A 298 -16.73 -7.41 -2.95
C ARG A 298 -15.89 -7.56 -4.22
N TRP A 299 -14.70 -8.15 -4.15
CA TRP A 299 -13.73 -8.03 -5.25
C TRP A 299 -14.17 -8.75 -6.52
N ILE A 300 -14.83 -9.91 -6.45
CA ILE A 300 -15.27 -10.61 -7.69
C ILE A 300 -16.61 -10.12 -8.25
N LYS A 301 -17.27 -9.15 -7.60
CA LYS A 301 -18.58 -8.65 -8.03
C LYS A 301 -18.63 -8.12 -9.48
N PRO A 302 -17.58 -7.47 -10.03
CA PRO A 302 -17.54 -7.12 -11.44
C PRO A 302 -17.71 -8.31 -12.40
N ALA A 303 -17.36 -9.54 -11.98
CA ALA A 303 -17.57 -10.75 -12.76
C ALA A 303 -19.04 -11.18 -12.85
N ARG A 304 -19.91 -10.66 -11.96
CA ARG A 304 -21.35 -10.98 -11.86
C ARG A 304 -21.62 -12.47 -11.69
N LYS A 305 -20.65 -13.19 -11.11
CA LYS A 305 -20.70 -14.63 -10.83
C LYS A 305 -20.24 -14.90 -9.40
N SER A 306 -20.79 -15.94 -8.80
CA SER A 306 -20.27 -16.49 -7.55
C SER A 306 -18.90 -17.13 -7.77
N LEU A 307 -18.14 -17.31 -6.68
CA LEU A 307 -16.83 -17.97 -6.74
C LEU A 307 -16.92 -19.39 -7.33
N VAL A 308 -17.97 -20.14 -6.99
CA VAL A 308 -18.22 -21.49 -7.53
C VAL A 308 -18.40 -21.45 -9.04
N GLN A 309 -19.17 -20.49 -9.57
CA GLN A 309 -19.39 -20.33 -11.01
C GLN A 309 -18.14 -19.88 -11.78
N LEU A 310 -17.16 -19.28 -11.10
CA LEU A 310 -15.86 -18.93 -11.70
C LEU A 310 -14.92 -20.13 -11.71
N ILE A 311 -14.93 -20.97 -10.67
CA ILE A 311 -13.98 -22.07 -10.52
C ILE A 311 -14.45 -23.34 -11.26
N SER A 312 -15.74 -23.65 -11.23
CA SER A 312 -16.27 -24.90 -11.79
C SER A 312 -15.99 -25.11 -13.29
N PRO A 313 -16.04 -24.09 -14.18
CA PRO A 313 -15.74 -24.30 -15.60
C PRO A 313 -14.28 -24.69 -15.85
N VAL A 314 -13.36 -24.17 -15.03
CA VAL A 314 -11.93 -24.47 -15.13
C VAL A 314 -11.66 -25.89 -14.67
N LEU A 315 -12.15 -26.27 -13.49
CA LEU A 315 -11.87 -27.59 -12.90
C LEU A 315 -12.58 -28.75 -13.60
N LEU A 316 -13.82 -28.56 -14.04
CA LEU A 316 -14.64 -29.66 -14.57
C LEU A 316 -14.59 -29.78 -16.10
N ALA A 317 -14.25 -28.70 -16.81
CA ALA A 317 -14.36 -28.67 -18.27
C ALA A 317 -13.15 -28.05 -18.98
N GLY A 318 -12.12 -27.59 -18.26
CA GLY A 318 -10.97 -26.90 -18.85
C GLY A 318 -11.34 -25.61 -19.62
N LYS A 319 -12.51 -25.03 -19.31
CA LYS A 319 -13.04 -23.84 -19.98
C LYS A 319 -12.66 -22.58 -19.21
N PRO A 320 -12.52 -21.43 -19.88
CA PRO A 320 -12.25 -20.17 -19.18
C PRO A 320 -13.41 -19.83 -18.22
N PRO A 321 -13.11 -19.21 -17.08
CA PRO A 321 -14.09 -18.87 -16.04
C PRO A 321 -15.11 -17.82 -16.50
N LEU A 322 -14.72 -16.97 -17.46
CA LEU A 322 -15.56 -15.97 -18.10
C LEU A 322 -15.41 -16.08 -19.62
N THR A 323 -16.52 -15.91 -20.33
CA THR A 323 -16.54 -15.76 -21.79
C THR A 323 -15.91 -14.41 -22.18
N GLY A 324 -15.51 -14.26 -23.45
CA GLY A 324 -14.94 -13.00 -23.96
C GLY A 324 -15.83 -11.76 -23.70
N PRO A 325 -17.14 -11.80 -23.98
CA PRO A 325 -18.05 -10.70 -23.64
C PRO A 325 -18.13 -10.40 -22.13
N GLU A 326 -18.20 -11.43 -21.28
CA GLU A 326 -18.24 -11.27 -19.82
C GLU A 326 -16.95 -10.65 -19.28
N HIS A 327 -15.78 -11.07 -19.77
CA HIS A 327 -14.50 -10.46 -19.42
C HIS A 327 -14.45 -8.99 -19.79
N ARG A 328 -14.91 -8.62 -21.00
CA ARG A 328 -14.96 -7.21 -21.42
C ARG A 328 -15.91 -6.39 -20.56
N ALA A 329 -17.02 -6.97 -20.10
CA ALA A 329 -17.94 -6.31 -19.19
C ALA A 329 -17.26 -6.07 -17.82
N ALA A 330 -16.68 -7.11 -17.21
CA ALA A 330 -15.97 -7.01 -15.94
C ALA A 330 -14.81 -5.98 -16.03
N ALA A 331 -14.03 -6.00 -17.11
CA ALA A 331 -12.92 -5.09 -17.32
C ALA A 331 -13.32 -3.61 -17.44
N ARG A 332 -14.57 -3.28 -17.78
CA ARG A 332 -15.08 -1.89 -17.75
C ARG A 332 -15.30 -1.40 -16.32
N ASP A 333 -15.69 -2.32 -15.45
CA ASP A 333 -16.02 -2.04 -14.05
C ASP A 333 -14.76 -1.99 -13.16
N VAL A 334 -13.63 -2.54 -13.62
CA VAL A 334 -12.29 -2.37 -13.03
C VAL A 334 -11.76 -0.94 -13.30
N THR A 335 -12.21 0.00 -12.47
CA THR A 335 -11.81 1.42 -12.50
C THR A 335 -10.52 1.68 -11.70
N PRO A 336 -9.86 2.85 -11.89
CA PRO A 336 -8.71 3.22 -11.07
C PRO A 336 -8.96 3.19 -9.55
N ARG A 337 -10.19 3.55 -9.16
CA ARG A 337 -10.63 3.52 -7.76
C ARG A 337 -10.81 2.08 -7.29
N TYR A 338 -11.48 1.22 -8.08
CA TYR A 338 -11.60 -0.21 -7.78
C TYR A 338 -10.22 -0.86 -7.55
N ILE A 339 -9.26 -0.60 -8.43
CA ILE A 339 -7.90 -1.19 -8.37
C ILE A 339 -7.22 -0.81 -7.06
N MET A 340 -7.20 0.49 -6.75
CA MET A 340 -6.52 1.02 -5.58
C MET A 340 -7.20 0.56 -4.28
N THR A 341 -8.53 0.63 -4.18
CA THR A 341 -9.29 0.16 -3.02
C THR A 341 -9.07 -1.33 -2.78
N THR A 342 -9.09 -2.15 -3.82
CA THR A 342 -8.94 -3.62 -3.73
C THR A 342 -7.54 -4.01 -3.28
N ILE A 343 -6.48 -3.44 -3.89
CA ILE A 343 -5.10 -3.75 -3.52
C ILE A 343 -4.77 -3.25 -2.11
N LEU A 344 -5.13 -2.00 -1.78
CA LEU A 344 -4.81 -1.43 -0.47
C LEU A 344 -5.62 -2.08 0.67
N SER A 345 -6.86 -2.51 0.42
CA SER A 345 -7.64 -3.26 1.42
C SER A 345 -7.04 -4.63 1.73
N ALA A 346 -6.53 -5.36 0.72
CA ALA A 346 -5.80 -6.61 0.95
C ALA A 346 -4.56 -6.40 1.82
N ASN A 347 -3.77 -5.38 1.51
CA ASN A 347 -2.61 -4.99 2.31
C ASN A 347 -3.00 -4.66 3.76
N ALA A 348 -4.05 -3.86 3.97
CA ALA A 348 -4.54 -3.49 5.30
C ALA A 348 -5.04 -4.72 6.09
N VAL A 349 -5.75 -5.64 5.45
CA VAL A 349 -6.16 -6.93 6.05
C VAL A 349 -4.93 -7.74 6.46
N GLY A 350 -3.91 -7.81 5.61
CA GLY A 350 -2.64 -8.47 5.93
C GLY A 350 -1.94 -7.88 7.14
N LEU A 351 -1.83 -6.56 7.22
CA LEU A 351 -1.19 -5.86 8.34
C LEU A 351 -2.01 -5.96 9.63
N LEU A 352 -3.34 -5.91 9.55
CA LEU A 352 -4.23 -6.07 10.71
C LEU A 352 -3.98 -7.41 11.40
N PHE A 353 -3.87 -8.50 10.65
CA PHE A 353 -3.70 -9.85 11.18
C PHE A 353 -2.23 -10.32 11.22
N ALA A 354 -1.27 -9.46 10.88
CA ALA A 354 0.13 -9.80 11.08
C ALA A 354 0.41 -9.95 12.57
N ARG A 355 1.04 -11.06 12.99
CA ARG A 355 1.40 -11.25 14.41
C ARG A 355 2.34 -10.17 14.91
N SER A 356 3.33 -9.77 14.11
CA SER A 356 4.32 -8.77 14.49
C SER A 356 4.54 -7.77 13.37
N LEU A 357 4.44 -6.49 13.71
CA LEU A 357 4.79 -5.37 12.86
C LEU A 357 5.93 -4.59 13.52
N HIS A 358 6.94 -4.25 12.73
CA HIS A 358 7.97 -3.27 13.10
C HIS A 358 7.66 -1.90 12.49
N TYR A 359 8.31 -0.86 12.98
CA TYR A 359 8.05 0.53 12.55
C TYR A 359 8.18 0.76 11.03
N GLN A 360 9.05 0.03 10.33
CA GLN A 360 9.20 0.10 8.87
C GLN A 360 7.93 -0.25 8.09
N PHE A 361 7.04 -1.10 8.65
CA PHE A 361 5.78 -1.45 8.01
C PHE A 361 4.82 -0.26 7.87
N TYR A 362 5.08 0.84 8.58
CA TYR A 362 4.29 2.05 8.42
C TYR A 362 4.34 2.63 7.00
N ALA A 363 5.39 2.34 6.23
CA ALA A 363 5.47 2.74 4.82
C ALA A 363 4.35 2.14 3.94
N TYR A 364 3.77 1.00 4.36
CA TYR A 364 2.62 0.38 3.68
C TYR A 364 1.26 0.92 4.20
N VAL A 365 1.27 1.67 5.30
CA VAL A 365 0.07 2.15 6.02
C VAL A 365 -0.16 3.65 5.79
N ALA A 366 0.89 4.47 5.90
CA ALA A 366 0.80 5.92 5.95
C ALA A 366 0.06 6.49 4.72
N TRP A 367 0.46 6.09 3.52
CA TRP A 367 -0.16 6.55 2.27
C TRP A 367 -1.42 5.77 1.86
N SER A 368 -1.72 4.62 2.47
CA SER A 368 -2.94 3.87 2.18
C SER A 368 -4.13 4.36 3.03
N THR A 369 -3.85 4.78 4.27
CA THR A 369 -4.86 5.15 5.27
C THR A 369 -5.80 6.28 4.82
N PRO A 370 -5.33 7.46 4.36
CA PRO A 370 -6.24 8.55 3.98
C PRO A 370 -7.26 8.14 2.92
N PHE A 371 -6.78 7.44 1.88
CA PHE A 371 -7.63 6.94 0.82
C PHE A 371 -8.65 5.92 1.32
N LEU A 372 -8.20 4.91 2.08
CA LEU A 372 -9.10 3.86 2.56
C LEU A 372 -10.16 4.39 3.53
N LEU A 373 -9.81 5.32 4.43
CA LEU A 373 -10.78 5.97 5.32
C LEU A 373 -11.79 6.83 4.55
N TRP A 374 -11.36 7.52 3.50
CA TRP A 374 -12.29 8.20 2.59
C TRP A 374 -13.21 7.21 1.86
N ARG A 375 -12.68 6.07 1.42
CA ARG A 375 -13.47 5.02 0.76
C ARG A 375 -14.40 4.27 1.72
N ALA A 376 -14.07 4.24 3.00
CA ALA A 376 -14.99 3.81 4.04
C ALA A 376 -16.21 4.74 4.22
N GLY A 377 -16.25 5.89 3.52
CA GLY A 377 -17.34 6.86 3.62
C GLY A 377 -17.25 7.73 4.86
N LEU A 378 -16.09 7.79 5.52
CA LEU A 378 -15.92 8.60 6.72
C LEU A 378 -15.88 10.09 6.39
N HIS A 379 -16.48 10.89 7.26
CA HIS A 379 -16.42 12.34 7.20
C HIS A 379 -14.96 12.82 7.26
N PRO A 380 -14.55 13.88 6.52
CA PRO A 380 -13.16 14.37 6.50
C PRO A 380 -12.55 14.56 7.89
N VAL A 381 -13.31 15.08 8.86
CA VAL A 381 -12.84 15.23 10.25
C VAL A 381 -12.39 13.91 10.86
N LEU A 382 -13.15 12.82 10.65
CA LEU A 382 -12.79 11.49 11.15
C LEU A 382 -11.59 10.92 10.40
N VAL A 383 -11.45 11.20 9.09
CA VAL A 383 -10.27 10.81 8.33
C VAL A 383 -9.00 11.44 8.93
N TYR A 384 -9.03 12.74 9.21
CA TYR A 384 -7.92 13.46 9.82
C TYR A 384 -7.64 12.98 11.25
N LEU A 385 -8.69 12.78 12.06
CA LEU A 385 -8.56 12.28 13.43
C LEU A 385 -7.90 10.90 13.46
N LEU A 386 -8.43 9.95 12.69
CA LEU A 386 -7.91 8.57 12.64
C LEU A 386 -6.49 8.52 12.06
N TRP A 387 -6.19 9.36 11.06
CA TRP A 387 -4.83 9.51 10.56
C TRP A 387 -3.88 10.04 11.64
N ALA A 388 -4.29 11.05 12.42
CA ALA A 388 -3.44 11.66 13.45
C ALA A 388 -3.16 10.71 14.61
N VAL A 389 -4.18 9.98 15.10
CA VAL A 389 -3.97 8.98 16.17
C VAL A 389 -3.16 7.78 15.68
N GLN A 390 -3.29 7.41 14.41
CA GLN A 390 -2.42 6.41 13.76
C GLN A 390 -0.97 6.92 13.72
N GLU A 391 -0.72 8.14 13.22
CA GLU A 391 0.62 8.73 13.18
C GLU A 391 1.23 8.77 14.59
N TRP A 392 0.48 9.20 15.60
CA TRP A 392 0.93 9.16 16.99
C TRP A 392 1.34 7.75 17.43
N ALA A 393 0.46 6.76 17.22
CA ALA A 393 0.67 5.39 17.69
C ALA A 393 1.92 4.74 17.09
N TRP A 394 2.23 5.02 15.82
CA TRP A 394 3.44 4.57 15.14
C TRP A 394 4.70 5.38 15.49
N ASN A 395 4.56 6.53 16.17
CA ASN A 395 5.70 7.32 16.65
C ASN A 395 6.11 6.98 18.10
N VAL A 396 5.25 6.35 18.90
CA VAL A 396 5.58 5.88 20.26
C VAL A 396 6.65 4.78 20.20
N PHE A 397 7.82 5.00 20.81
CA PHE A 397 8.94 4.05 20.86
C PHE A 397 9.56 3.97 22.27
N PRO A 398 9.74 2.77 22.86
CA PRO A 398 9.14 1.50 22.43
C PRO A 398 7.60 1.58 22.48
N SER A 399 6.91 0.72 21.73
CA SER A 399 5.44 0.72 21.74
C SER A 399 4.89 0.37 23.13
N THR A 400 3.70 0.87 23.44
CA THR A 400 2.95 0.60 24.69
C THR A 400 1.70 -0.23 24.39
N PRO A 401 1.07 -0.86 25.39
CA PRO A 401 -0.25 -1.49 25.19
C PRO A 401 -1.27 -0.54 24.53
N ALA A 402 -1.31 0.72 24.97
CA ALA A 402 -2.22 1.73 24.43
C ALA A 402 -1.91 2.07 22.96
N SER A 403 -0.66 2.41 22.63
CA SER A 403 -0.30 2.74 21.24
C SER A 403 -0.51 1.53 20.32
N SER A 404 -0.23 0.33 20.83
CA SER A 404 -0.43 -0.92 20.07
C SER A 404 -1.91 -1.22 19.82
N ALA A 405 -2.78 -0.98 20.80
CA ALA A 405 -4.22 -1.11 20.64
C ALA A 405 -4.76 -0.10 19.61
N VAL A 406 -4.22 1.13 19.58
CA VAL A 406 -4.59 2.12 18.54
C VAL A 406 -4.16 1.66 17.15
N VAL A 407 -2.95 1.11 16.96
CA VAL A 407 -2.52 0.59 15.65
C VAL A 407 -3.48 -0.50 15.15
N VAL A 408 -3.81 -1.47 15.99
CA VAL A 408 -4.75 -2.54 15.63
C VAL A 408 -6.16 -1.98 15.40
N GLY A 409 -6.62 -1.06 16.27
CA GLY A 409 -7.94 -0.45 16.20
C GLY A 409 -8.16 0.36 14.92
N VAL A 410 -7.22 1.21 14.53
CA VAL A 410 -7.35 2.01 13.29
C VAL A 410 -7.30 1.12 12.06
N LEU A 411 -6.43 0.09 12.03
CA LEU A 411 -6.45 -0.92 10.95
C LEU A 411 -7.80 -1.65 10.89
N GLY A 412 -8.35 -2.04 12.03
CA GLY A 412 -9.66 -2.69 12.15
C GLY A 412 -10.79 -1.81 11.62
N VAL A 413 -10.86 -0.55 12.06
CA VAL A 413 -11.83 0.45 11.57
C VAL A 413 -11.66 0.67 10.06
N THR A 414 -10.43 0.73 9.56
CA THR A 414 -10.15 0.91 8.13
C THR A 414 -10.66 -0.28 7.32
N VAL A 415 -10.34 -1.51 7.73
CA VAL A 415 -10.76 -2.74 7.05
C VAL A 415 -12.29 -2.88 7.07
N ALA A 416 -12.91 -2.76 8.24
CA ALA A 416 -14.37 -2.85 8.37
C ALA A 416 -15.07 -1.72 7.59
N GLY A 417 -14.61 -0.49 7.77
CA GLY A 417 -15.17 0.69 7.11
C GLY A 417 -15.13 0.57 5.59
N VAL A 418 -14.01 0.16 5.01
CA VAL A 418 -13.88 -0.04 3.56
C VAL A 418 -14.84 -1.14 3.07
N TRP A 419 -14.98 -2.24 3.81
CA TRP A 419 -15.91 -3.30 3.44
C TRP A 419 -17.38 -2.84 3.41
N PHE A 420 -17.78 -1.94 4.32
CA PHE A 420 -19.12 -1.37 4.38
C PHE A 420 -19.34 -0.23 3.38
N GLY A 421 -18.41 0.71 3.29
CA GLY A 421 -18.57 2.00 2.59
C GLY A 421 -18.16 2.01 1.11
N ALA A 422 -17.20 1.18 0.70
CA ALA A 422 -16.66 1.20 -0.68
C ALA A 422 -17.51 0.38 -1.68
N ARG A 423 -18.83 0.29 -1.47
CA ARG A 423 -19.72 -0.54 -2.31
C ARG A 423 -19.82 -0.04 -3.75
N GLU A 424 -19.75 1.28 -3.96
CA GLU A 424 -19.91 1.89 -5.29
C GLU A 424 -18.88 1.40 -6.32
N GLU A 425 -17.67 1.05 -5.89
CA GLU A 425 -16.64 0.54 -6.81
C GLU A 425 -16.78 -0.95 -7.12
N TRP A 426 -17.36 -1.70 -6.19
CA TRP A 426 -17.44 -3.15 -6.30
C TRP A 426 -18.77 -3.61 -6.90
N GLU A 427 -19.84 -2.83 -6.80
CA GLU A 427 -21.17 -3.16 -7.32
C GLU A 427 -21.56 -2.22 -8.48
N PRO A 428 -20.99 -2.45 -9.69
CA PRO A 428 -21.27 -1.66 -10.88
C PRO A 428 -22.75 -1.85 -11.30
N GLY A 429 -23.57 -0.83 -11.07
CA GLY A 429 -25.01 -0.85 -11.36
C GLY A 429 -25.87 -0.20 -10.28
N MET A 430 -25.37 -0.04 -9.06
CA MET A 430 -26.11 0.61 -7.95
C MET A 430 -26.18 2.15 -8.06
N LYS A 431 -25.70 2.73 -9.17
CA LYS A 431 -25.87 4.16 -9.46
C LYS A 431 -27.31 4.43 -9.89
N SER A 432 -28.28 4.34 -8.96
CA SER A 432 -29.61 4.94 -9.20
C SER A 432 -30.45 5.34 -7.98
N SER A 433 -30.08 5.03 -6.72
CA SER A 433 -30.93 5.46 -5.57
C SER A 433 -30.46 6.75 -4.89
N SER A 434 -29.18 6.89 -4.50
CA SER A 434 -28.78 8.02 -3.64
C SER A 434 -28.87 9.40 -4.32
N LYS A 435 -28.54 9.49 -5.62
CA LYS A 435 -28.72 10.75 -6.38
C LYS A 435 -30.18 11.07 -6.70
N LYS A 436 -31.07 10.08 -6.69
CA LYS A 436 -32.50 10.30 -6.88
C LYS A 436 -33.16 10.77 -5.59
N GLU A 437 -32.72 10.26 -4.44
CA GLU A 437 -33.19 10.72 -3.13
C GLU A 437 -32.68 12.15 -2.79
N GLU A 438 -31.43 12.48 -3.12
CA GLU A 438 -30.92 13.87 -2.95
C GLU A 438 -31.56 14.89 -3.90
N ALA A 439 -32.03 14.46 -5.08
CA ALA A 439 -32.73 15.32 -6.03
C ALA A 439 -34.24 15.43 -5.76
N VAL A 440 -34.80 14.60 -4.87
CA VAL A 440 -36.20 14.65 -4.42
C VAL A 440 -36.31 15.39 -3.07
N MET A 441 -35.20 15.58 -2.35
CA MET A 441 -35.12 16.39 -1.12
C MET A 441 -34.55 17.81 -1.31
N ARG A 442 -34.21 18.19 -2.54
CA ARG A 442 -33.91 19.58 -2.95
C ARG A 442 -35.02 20.06 -3.86
#